data_AF-F9P619-F1
#
_entry.id   AF-F9P619-F1
#
_cell.length_a   1.000
_cell.length_b   1.000
_cell.length_c   1.000
_cell.angle_alpha   90.00
_cell.angle_beta   90.00
_cell.angle_gamma   90.00
#
_symmetry.space_group_name_H-M   'P 1'
#
loop_
_entity.id
_entity.type
_entity.pdbx_description
1 polymer ?
#
loop_
_entity_poly.entity_id
_entity_poly.type
_entity_poly.pdbx_seq_one_letter_code
_entity_poly.pdbx_strand_id
1 'polypeptide(L)'
;MHELVEKAEFSDLEQAIHDRLADTELSLKSLSFQLGFNSSYLSVLIKKELGLPFQDYLIQERMKRAKLLLLTTDLKVYEIAEQVGFEDMNYFSQRFKQIVGVTPRQFKKGDSK
;
A
#
# COMPACT_ATOMS: atom_id res chain seq x y z
N MET A 1 -14.06 5.15 26.12
CA MET A 1 -13.98 6.43 25.38
C MET A 1 -12.65 6.53 24.62
N HIS A 2 -11.50 6.34 25.27
CA HIS A 2 -10.18 6.36 24.62
C HIS A 2 -10.04 5.37 23.44
N GLU A 3 -10.49 4.12 23.62
CA GLU A 3 -10.45 3.08 22.58
C GLU A 3 -11.33 3.40 21.35
N LEU A 4 -12.45 4.12 21.55
CA LEU A 4 -13.31 4.55 20.43
C LEU A 4 -12.67 5.67 19.62
N VAL A 5 -11.88 6.53 20.26
CA VAL A 5 -11.14 7.62 19.61
C VAL A 5 -10.00 7.03 18.79
N GLU A 6 -9.18 6.15 19.37
CA GLU A 6 -8.07 5.49 18.64
C GLU A 6 -8.58 4.72 17.41
N LYS A 7 -9.73 4.06 17.53
CA LYS A 7 -10.35 3.35 16.40
C LYS A 7 -10.80 4.29 15.28
N ALA A 8 -11.32 5.47 15.61
CA ALA A 8 -11.70 6.48 14.62
C ALA A 8 -10.45 7.07 13.94
N GLU A 9 -9.43 7.42 14.72
CA GLU A 9 -8.14 7.93 14.21
C GLU A 9 -7.47 6.92 13.27
N PHE A 10 -7.54 5.63 13.61
CA PHE A 10 -7.02 4.57 12.76
C PHE A 10 -7.80 4.44 11.44
N SER A 11 -9.13 4.52 11.49
CA SER A 11 -9.96 4.53 10.27
C SER A 11 -9.62 5.69 9.34
N ASP A 12 -9.41 6.89 9.88
CA ASP A 12 -9.03 8.08 9.11
C ASP A 12 -7.64 7.91 8.47
N LEU A 13 -6.71 7.29 9.20
CA LEU A 13 -5.38 6.96 8.71
C LEU A 13 -5.42 5.95 7.55
N GLU A 14 -6.19 4.87 7.68
CA GLU A 14 -6.36 3.88 6.61
C GLU A 14 -6.94 4.53 5.34
N GLN A 15 -7.97 5.36 5.51
CA GLN A 15 -8.58 6.07 4.39
C GLN A 15 -7.56 7.00 3.69
N ALA A 16 -6.80 7.78 4.47
CA ALA A 16 -5.77 8.66 3.94
C ALA A 16 -4.66 7.92 3.17
N ILE A 17 -4.33 6.69 3.58
CA ILE A 17 -3.39 5.82 2.86
C ILE A 17 -4.00 5.32 1.55
N HIS A 18 -5.24 4.81 1.60
CA HIS A 18 -5.93 4.27 0.44
C HIS A 18 -6.14 5.28 -0.68
N ASP A 19 -6.50 6.52 -0.33
CA ASP A 19 -6.70 7.61 -1.29
C ASP A 19 -5.42 8.03 -2.00
N ARG A 20 -4.25 7.67 -1.45
CA ARG A 20 -2.93 8.08 -1.92
C ARG A 20 -2.02 6.91 -2.29
N LEU A 21 -2.56 5.71 -2.53
CA LEU A 21 -1.73 4.55 -2.91
C LEU A 21 -0.88 4.79 -4.17
N ALA A 22 -1.38 5.59 -5.10
CA ALA A 22 -0.68 5.97 -6.34
C ALA A 22 0.41 7.04 -6.14
N ASP A 23 0.42 7.74 -5.01
CA ASP A 23 1.38 8.82 -4.71
C ASP A 23 2.72 8.22 -4.30
N THR A 24 3.77 8.45 -5.10
CA THR A 24 5.12 7.91 -4.88
C THR A 24 5.80 8.54 -3.66
N GLU A 25 5.39 9.75 -3.27
CA GLU A 25 5.90 10.51 -2.13
C GLU A 25 5.12 10.22 -0.83
N LEU A 26 4.14 9.31 -0.87
CA LEU A 26 3.39 8.90 0.31
C LEU A 26 4.33 8.31 1.36
N SER A 27 4.49 9.07 2.43
CA SER A 27 5.34 8.74 3.57
C SER A 27 4.63 9.03 4.89
N LEU A 28 5.11 8.42 5.97
CA LEU A 28 4.63 8.69 7.32
C LEU A 28 4.71 10.18 7.69
N LYS A 29 5.73 10.88 7.18
CA LYS A 29 5.89 12.33 7.34
C LYS A 29 4.81 13.11 6.58
N SER A 30 4.50 12.71 5.36
CA SER A 30 3.44 13.35 4.58
C SER A 30 2.05 13.15 5.20
N LEU A 31 1.79 11.95 5.75
CA LEU A 31 0.54 11.64 6.45
C LEU A 31 0.42 12.39 7.77
N SER A 32 1.52 12.46 8.53
CA SER A 32 1.52 13.19 9.79
C SER A 32 1.21 14.68 9.58
N PHE A 33 1.77 15.28 8.52
CA PHE A 33 1.45 16.65 8.13
C PHE A 33 -0.02 16.82 7.72
N GLN A 34 -0.56 15.90 6.91
CA GLN A 34 -1.94 15.96 6.45
C GLN A 34 -2.96 15.82 7.59
N LEU A 35 -2.71 14.90 8.52
CA LEU A 35 -3.65 14.55 9.59
C LEU A 35 -3.43 15.37 10.87
N GLY A 36 -2.41 16.23 10.92
CA GLY A 36 -2.08 17.03 12.11
C GLY A 36 -1.49 16.22 13.27
N PHE A 37 -1.03 14.99 13.01
CA PHE A 37 -0.39 14.12 14.00
C PHE A 37 1.13 14.22 13.94
N ASN A 38 1.80 13.72 14.97
CA ASN A 38 3.24 13.53 14.93
C ASN A 38 3.58 12.17 14.26
N SER A 39 4.67 12.10 13.49
CA SER A 39 5.04 10.88 12.76
C SER A 39 5.36 9.70 13.69
N SER A 40 5.94 9.93 14.87
CA SER A 40 6.23 8.86 15.85
C SER A 40 4.96 8.23 16.40
N TYR A 41 3.94 9.04 16.67
CA TYR A 41 2.62 8.58 17.11
C TYR A 41 1.96 7.73 16.03
N LEU A 42 1.96 8.18 14.77
CA LEU A 42 1.44 7.37 13.66
C LEU A 42 2.20 6.05 13.49
N SER A 43 3.54 6.07 13.63
CA SER A 43 4.35 4.84 13.59
C SER A 43 3.92 3.82 14.65
N VAL A 44 3.70 4.30 15.88
CA VAL A 44 3.26 3.48 17.01
C VAL A 44 1.84 2.97 16.80
N LEU A 45 0.92 3.85 16.38
CA LEU A 45 -0.46 3.50 16.10
C LEU A 45 -0.55 2.42 15.01
N ILE A 46 0.12 2.61 13.87
CA ILE A 46 0.16 1.63 12.77
C ILE A 46 0.71 0.30 13.27
N LYS A 47 1.85 0.31 13.96
CA LYS A 47 2.46 -0.94 14.43
C LYS A 47 1.58 -1.66 15.46
N LYS A 48 0.87 -0.91 16.31
CA LYS A 48 -0.06 -1.45 17.31
C LYS A 48 -1.28 -2.10 16.65
N GLU A 49 -1.93 -1.39 15.71
CA GLU A 49 -3.17 -1.84 15.09
C GLU A 49 -2.95 -2.90 13.99
N LEU A 50 -1.85 -2.78 13.22
CA LEU A 50 -1.59 -3.64 12.05
C LEU A 50 -0.50 -4.68 12.29
N GLY A 51 0.29 -4.56 13.36
CA GLY A 51 1.41 -5.46 13.66
C GLY A 51 2.62 -5.31 12.73
N LEU A 52 2.60 -4.34 11.81
CA LEU A 52 3.59 -4.15 10.75
C LEU A 52 4.12 -2.71 10.74
N PRO A 53 5.37 -2.48 10.31
CA PRO A 53 5.85 -1.13 9.99
C PRO A 53 5.04 -0.48 8.85
N PHE A 54 4.90 0.85 8.87
CA PHE A 54 4.16 1.60 7.85
C PHE A 54 4.57 1.28 6.41
N GLN A 55 5.87 1.18 6.14
CA GLN A 55 6.37 0.90 4.79
C GLN A 55 5.92 -0.48 4.30
N ASP A 56 5.94 -1.48 5.18
CA ASP A 56 5.49 -2.83 4.82
C ASP A 56 3.98 -2.86 4.60
N TYR A 57 3.20 -2.15 5.43
CA TYR A 57 1.77 -2.01 5.24
C TYR A 57 1.43 -1.30 3.92
N LEU A 58 2.08 -0.17 3.61
CA LEU A 58 1.87 0.55 2.35
C LEU A 58 2.18 -0.34 1.14
N ILE A 59 3.28 -1.10 1.18
CA ILE A 59 3.61 -2.05 0.12
C ILE A 59 2.52 -3.12 0.01
N GLN A 60 2.00 -3.66 1.11
CA GLN A 60 0.93 -4.65 1.07
C GLN A 60 -0.36 -4.09 0.44
N GLU A 61 -0.78 -2.89 0.81
CA GLU A 61 -1.98 -2.26 0.23
C GLU A 61 -1.81 -1.95 -1.25
N ARG A 62 -0.64 -1.43 -1.66
CA ARG A 62 -0.31 -1.25 -3.09
C ARG A 62 -0.34 -2.57 -3.85
N MET A 63 0.17 -3.66 -3.27
CA MET A 63 0.15 -4.99 -3.89
C MET A 63 -1.26 -5.57 -3.98
N LYS A 64 -2.12 -5.36 -2.96
CA LYS A 64 -3.54 -5.73 -3.03
C LYS A 64 -4.23 -5.01 -4.19
N ARG A 65 -4.02 -3.70 -4.32
CA ARG A 65 -4.56 -2.91 -5.44
C ARG A 65 -4.00 -3.39 -6.78
N ALA A 66 -2.70 -3.68 -6.87
CA ALA A 66 -2.07 -4.18 -8.08
C ALA A 66 -2.66 -5.52 -8.53
N LYS A 67 -2.88 -6.47 -7.60
CA LYS A 67 -3.55 -7.74 -7.91
C LYS A 67 -4.94 -7.53 -8.50
N LEU A 68 -5.73 -6.62 -7.92
CA LEU A 68 -7.06 -6.29 -8.44
C LEU A 68 -6.95 -5.77 -9.88
N LEU A 69 -6.11 -4.76 -10.11
CA LEU A 69 -5.91 -4.18 -11.45
C LEU A 69 -5.41 -5.21 -12.48
N LEU A 70 -4.52 -6.12 -12.09
CA LEU A 70 -4.01 -7.18 -12.97
C LEU A 70 -5.11 -8.15 -13.41
N LEU A 71 -6.12 -8.39 -12.56
CA LEU A 71 -7.22 -9.31 -12.84
C LEU A 71 -8.41 -8.65 -13.53
N THR A 72 -8.64 -7.36 -13.29
CA THR A 72 -9.86 -6.67 -13.73
C THR A 72 -9.63 -5.69 -14.87
N THR A 73 -8.40 -5.54 -15.37
CA THR A 73 -8.09 -4.55 -16.42
C THR A 73 -7.12 -5.09 -17.48
N ASP A 74 -7.15 -4.48 -18.67
CA ASP A 74 -6.22 -4.78 -19.76
C ASP A 74 -4.91 -3.98 -19.71
N LEU A 75 -4.72 -3.16 -18.67
CA LEU A 75 -3.53 -2.33 -18.46
C LEU A 75 -2.23 -3.14 -18.51
N LYS A 76 -1.21 -2.57 -19.13
CA LYS A 76 0.15 -3.12 -19.11
C LYS A 76 0.67 -3.08 -17.69
N VAL A 77 1.59 -4.00 -17.39
CA VAL A 77 2.11 -4.16 -16.02
C VAL A 77 2.81 -2.88 -15.52
N TYR A 78 3.48 -2.14 -16.40
CA TYR A 78 4.12 -0.87 -16.02
C TYR A 78 3.09 0.21 -15.66
N GLU A 79 1.96 0.30 -16.40
CA GLU A 79 0.86 1.23 -16.08
C GLU A 79 0.25 0.90 -14.71
N ILE A 80 0.15 -0.39 -14.37
CA ILE A 80 -0.33 -0.83 -13.06
C ILE A 80 0.67 -0.45 -11.95
N ALA A 81 1.97 -0.59 -12.20
CA ALA A 81 3.00 -0.18 -11.24
C ALA A 81 2.90 1.32 -10.93
N GLU A 82 2.75 2.15 -11.97
CA GLU A 82 2.54 3.60 -11.81
C GLU A 82 1.25 3.90 -11.04
N GLN A 83 0.13 3.25 -11.37
CA GLN A 83 -1.16 3.44 -10.68
C GLN A 83 -1.17 2.99 -9.22
N VAL A 84 -0.18 2.20 -8.78
CA VAL A 84 -0.02 1.80 -7.38
C VAL A 84 1.23 2.41 -6.73
N GLY A 85 1.76 3.50 -7.31
CA GLY A 85 2.79 4.32 -6.69
C GLY A 85 4.20 3.73 -6.73
N PHE A 86 4.51 2.93 -7.74
CA PHE A 86 5.86 2.44 -8.03
C PHE A 86 6.44 3.15 -9.26
N GLU A 87 7.52 3.91 -9.06
CA GLU A 87 8.27 4.55 -10.15
C GLU A 87 9.16 3.55 -10.90
N ASP A 88 9.73 2.59 -10.16
CA ASP A 88 10.59 1.55 -10.72
C ASP A 88 9.79 0.25 -10.94
N MET A 89 9.56 -0.07 -12.21
CA MET A 89 8.87 -1.28 -12.65
C MET A 89 9.62 -2.60 -12.29
N ASN A 90 10.95 -2.58 -12.27
CA ASN A 90 11.74 -3.74 -11.85
C ASN A 90 11.61 -3.97 -10.34
N TYR A 91 11.61 -2.89 -9.54
CA TYR A 91 11.38 -2.96 -8.11
C TYR A 91 9.96 -3.47 -7.80
N PHE A 92 8.94 -2.94 -8.48
CA PHE A 92 7.56 -3.44 -8.39
C PHE A 92 7.49 -4.94 -8.69
N SER A 93 8.07 -5.38 -9.81
CA SER A 93 8.01 -6.78 -10.24
C SER A 93 8.69 -7.72 -9.25
N GLN A 94 9.84 -7.31 -8.68
CA GLN A 94 10.55 -8.08 -7.67
C GLN A 94 9.73 -8.18 -6.37
N ARG A 95 9.20 -7.06 -5.88
CA ARG A 95 8.38 -7.03 -4.66
C ARG A 95 7.08 -7.82 -4.83
N PHE A 96 6.40 -7.68 -5.96
CA PHE A 96 5.21 -8.44 -6.27
C PHE A 96 5.50 -9.94 -6.25
N LYS A 97 6.59 -10.39 -6.89
CA LYS A 97 6.99 -11.81 -6.87
C LYS A 97 7.32 -12.30 -5.46
N GLN A 98 8.01 -11.49 -4.65
CA GLN A 98 8.34 -11.85 -3.26
C GLN A 98 7.07 -12.05 -2.41
N ILE A 99 6.07 -11.18 -2.59
CA ILE A 99 4.85 -11.17 -1.77
C ILE A 99 3.80 -12.17 -2.28
N VAL A 100 3.66 -12.30 -3.61
CA VAL A 100 2.60 -13.08 -4.27
C VAL A 100 3.09 -14.46 -4.72
N GLY A 101 4.40 -14.66 -4.86
CA GLY A 101 5.04 -15.91 -5.27
C GLY A 101 5.27 -16.06 -6.79
N VAL A 102 4.57 -15.25 -7.60
CA VAL A 102 4.69 -15.24 -9.08
C VAL A 102 4.90 -13.82 -9.59
N THR A 103 5.45 -13.68 -10.80
CA THR A 103 5.60 -12.34 -11.40
C THR A 103 4.23 -11.72 -11.72
N PRO A 104 4.12 -10.37 -11.78
CA PRO A 104 2.87 -9.72 -12.18
C PRO A 104 2.33 -10.22 -13.53
N ARG A 105 3.24 -10.49 -14.48
CA ARG A 105 2.88 -11.00 -15.81
C ARG A 105 2.30 -12.41 -15.78
N GLN A 106 2.87 -13.29 -14.95
CA GLN A 106 2.33 -14.64 -14.73
C GLN A 106 0.96 -14.56 -14.04
N PHE A 107 0.84 -13.71 -13.02
CA PHE A 107 -0.41 -13.48 -12.31
C PHE A 107 -1.52 -13.01 -13.26
N LYS A 108 -1.23 -12.04 -14.13
CA LYS A 108 -2.19 -11.53 -15.13
C LYS A 108 -2.64 -12.60 -16.14
N LYS A 109 -1.76 -13.53 -16.50
CA LYS A 109 -2.07 -14.60 -17.46
C LYS A 109 -2.89 -15.75 -16.85
N GLY A 110 -3.05 -15.79 -15.52
CA GLY A 110 -3.63 -16.94 -14.84
C GLY A 110 -2.68 -18.15 -14.79
N ASP A 111 -1.37 -17.94 -15.03
CA ASP A 111 -0.37 -18.99 -14.94
C ASP A 111 -0.04 -19.27 -13.45
N SER A 112 -0.97 -19.90 -12.74
CA SER A 112 -0.68 -20.56 -11.47
C SER A 112 0.08 -21.84 -11.78
N LYS A 113 1.39 -21.83 -11.51
CA LYS A 113 2.15 -23.09 -11.41
C LYS A 113 1.67 -23.91 -10.23
#